data_AF-K0PWA1-F1
#
_entry.id   AF-K0PWA1-F1
#
_cell.length_a   1.000
_cell.length_b   1.000
_cell.length_c   1.000
_cell.angle_alpha   90.00
_cell.angle_beta   90.00
_cell.angle_gamma   90.00
#
_symmetry.space_group_name_H-M   'P 1'
#
loop_
_entity.id
_entity.type
_entity.pdbx_description
1 polymer ?
#
loop_
_entity_poly.entity_id
_entity_poly.type
_entity_poly.pdbx_seq_one_letter_code
_entity_poly.pdbx_strand_id
1 'polypeptide(L)'
;MLDSRTEWPAGAGLYCVMKTDDLTVNHSRFQFQPLTNDKDEIEALALSIFGLTFILLLETADAAYPFIREAKYRPARIVIAYPSSTNWITMSWEDGRAHEELTLRFVRPLT
;
A
#
# COMPACT_ATOMS: atom_id res chain seq x y z
N MET A 1 -19.11 -4.89 -2.46
CA MET A 1 -18.32 -4.98 -1.20
C MET A 1 -17.13 -4.01 -1.23
N LEU A 2 -16.40 -3.89 -2.33
CA LEU A 2 -15.43 -2.79 -2.53
C LEU A 2 -16.10 -1.43 -2.82
N ASP A 3 -17.36 -1.45 -3.24
CA ASP A 3 -18.13 -0.29 -3.71
C ASP A 3 -18.59 0.64 -2.56
N SER A 4 -18.66 0.12 -1.33
CA SER A 4 -19.15 0.84 -0.15
C SER A 4 -18.15 0.72 0.98
N ARG A 5 -17.33 1.76 1.18
CA ARG A 5 -16.26 1.78 2.19
C ARG A 5 -16.79 1.63 3.61
N THR A 6 -18.01 2.11 3.88
CA THR A 6 -18.65 2.04 5.19
C THR A 6 -19.01 0.62 5.61
N GLU A 7 -19.03 -0.32 4.66
CA GLU A 7 -19.34 -1.73 4.88
C GLU A 7 -18.07 -2.58 5.04
N TRP A 8 -16.89 -1.98 4.97
CA TRP A 8 -15.64 -2.73 5.07
C TRP A 8 -15.44 -3.25 6.50
N PRO A 9 -15.08 -4.54 6.65
CA PRO A 9 -14.70 -5.09 7.94
C PRO A 9 -13.56 -4.27 8.58
N ALA A 10 -13.46 -4.33 9.91
CA ALA A 10 -12.37 -3.66 10.61
C ALA A 10 -11.00 -4.18 10.13
N GLY A 11 -10.10 -3.28 9.74
CA GLY A 11 -8.80 -3.67 9.19
C GLY A 11 -8.82 -4.13 7.73
N ALA A 12 -9.97 -4.15 7.05
CA ALA A 12 -9.97 -4.26 5.60
C ALA A 12 -9.51 -2.93 4.98
N GLY A 13 -8.69 -3.02 3.94
CA GLY A 13 -8.35 -1.89 3.10
C GLY A 13 -6.93 -1.92 2.54
N LEU A 14 -6.47 -0.75 2.10
CA LEU A 14 -5.19 -0.64 1.42
C LEU A 14 -4.06 -0.40 2.43
N TYR A 15 -3.05 -1.22 2.34
CA TYR A 15 -1.82 -1.15 3.12
C TYR A 15 -0.65 -0.93 2.18
N CYS A 16 0.21 0.04 2.48
CA CYS A 16 1.51 0.16 1.83
C CYS A 16 2.54 -0.57 2.69
N VAL A 17 3.17 -1.61 2.14
CA VAL A 17 4.13 -2.43 2.90
C VAL A 17 5.51 -1.77 3.04
N MET A 18 5.70 -0.64 2.36
CA MET A 18 6.87 0.21 2.50
C MET A 18 6.80 0.99 3.82
N LYS A 19 7.95 1.25 4.42
CA LYS A 19 8.11 2.06 5.63
C LYS A 19 8.71 3.42 5.31
N THR A 20 8.52 4.36 6.23
CA THR A 20 9.17 5.66 6.14
C THR A 20 10.69 5.49 6.09
N ASP A 21 11.33 6.25 5.21
CA ASP A 21 12.77 6.24 4.91
C ASP A 21 13.29 4.93 4.27
N ASP A 22 12.40 4.02 3.85
CA ASP A 22 12.81 2.87 3.05
C ASP A 22 13.51 3.32 1.76
N LEU A 23 14.55 2.56 1.42
CA LEU A 23 15.25 2.65 0.15
C LEU A 23 14.50 1.83 -0.89
N THR A 24 14.07 2.47 -1.97
CA THR A 24 13.37 1.80 -3.06
C THR A 24 14.06 2.01 -4.41
N VAL A 25 13.86 1.06 -5.32
CA VAL A 25 14.34 1.08 -6.70
C VAL A 25 13.15 1.19 -7.62
N ASN A 26 13.16 2.19 -8.49
CA ASN A 26 12.05 2.40 -9.41
C ASN A 26 12.21 1.36 -10.51
N HIS A 27 11.20 0.50 -10.69
CA HIS A 27 11.16 -0.44 -11.79
C HIS A 27 9.88 -0.23 -12.60
N SER A 28 9.96 -0.33 -13.92
CA SER A 28 8.81 -0.19 -14.84
C SER A 28 7.79 -1.32 -14.77
N ARG A 29 7.94 -2.25 -13.81
CA ARG A 29 7.01 -3.37 -13.64
C ARG A 29 5.72 -2.90 -12.97
N PHE A 30 4.62 -3.36 -13.55
CA PHE A 30 3.30 -3.40 -12.95
C PHE A 30 2.99 -4.86 -12.64
N GLN A 31 2.79 -5.19 -11.36
CA GLN A 31 2.47 -6.55 -10.93
C GLN A 31 1.15 -6.55 -10.15
N PHE A 32 0.34 -7.56 -10.43
CA PHE A 32 -0.94 -7.79 -9.81
C PHE A 32 -1.00 -9.26 -9.40
N GLN A 33 -1.26 -9.53 -8.12
CA GLN A 33 -1.26 -10.89 -7.59
C GLN A 33 -2.39 -11.06 -6.56
N PRO A 34 -3.41 -11.88 -6.85
CA PRO A 34 -4.38 -12.26 -5.83
C PRO A 34 -3.70 -13.11 -4.75
N LEU A 35 -4.10 -12.91 -3.50
CA LEU A 35 -3.73 -13.76 -2.37
C LEU A 35 -4.98 -14.53 -1.94
N THR A 36 -4.83 -15.84 -1.79
CA THR A 36 -5.91 -16.76 -1.47
C THR A 36 -5.71 -17.40 -0.10
N ASN A 37 -6.83 -17.72 0.55
CA ASN A 37 -6.83 -18.50 1.78
C ASN A 37 -6.68 -20.01 1.50
N ASP A 38 -6.71 -20.84 2.56
CA ASP A 38 -6.61 -22.31 2.47
C ASP A 38 -7.77 -22.98 1.69
N LYS A 39 -8.82 -22.22 1.33
CA LYS A 39 -9.97 -22.66 0.55
C LYS A 39 -9.94 -22.13 -0.89
N ASP A 40 -8.83 -21.58 -1.34
CA ASP A 40 -8.64 -20.92 -2.65
C ASP A 40 -9.54 -19.69 -2.88
N GLU A 41 -10.09 -19.10 -1.82
CA GLU A 41 -10.89 -17.87 -1.91
C GLU A 41 -9.95 -16.66 -1.87
N ILE A 42 -10.18 -15.67 -2.74
CA ILE A 42 -9.38 -14.44 -2.78
C ILE A 42 -9.72 -13.59 -1.56
N GLU A 43 -8.74 -13.38 -0.68
CA GLU A 43 -8.89 -12.58 0.55
C GLU A 43 -8.09 -11.28 0.51
N ALA A 44 -7.10 -11.18 -0.37
CA ALA A 44 -6.34 -9.97 -0.57
C ALA A 44 -5.82 -9.84 -2.00
N LEU A 45 -5.34 -8.65 -2.32
CA LEU A 45 -4.73 -8.34 -3.59
C LEU A 45 -3.42 -7.59 -3.38
N ALA A 46 -2.32 -8.15 -3.86
CA ALA A 46 -1.04 -7.48 -3.94
C ALA A 46 -0.90 -6.73 -5.27
N LEU A 47 -0.45 -5.49 -5.18
CA LEU A 47 -0.23 -4.58 -6.30
C LEU A 47 1.14 -3.94 -6.17
N SER A 48 1.99 -4.07 -7.19
CA SER A 48 3.27 -3.37 -7.26
C SER A 48 3.29 -2.45 -8.47
N ILE A 49 3.55 -1.16 -8.25
CA ILE A 49 3.65 -0.14 -9.29
C ILE A 49 4.87 0.72 -9.00
N PHE A 50 5.81 0.82 -9.95
CA PHE A 50 7.03 1.63 -9.81
C PHE A 50 7.88 1.30 -8.57
N GLY A 51 7.81 0.05 -8.08
CA GLY A 51 8.52 -0.40 -6.87
C GLY A 51 7.80 -0.06 -5.56
N LEU A 52 6.61 0.55 -5.61
CA LEU A 52 5.73 0.69 -4.47
C LEU A 52 4.81 -0.52 -4.39
N THR A 53 4.84 -1.21 -3.26
CA THR A 53 4.03 -2.40 -3.03
C THR A 53 2.87 -2.08 -2.08
N PHE A 54 1.68 -2.46 -2.51
CA PHE A 54 0.44 -2.30 -1.78
C PHE A 54 -0.27 -3.64 -1.63
N ILE A 55 -0.99 -3.81 -0.53
CA ILE A 55 -1.88 -4.93 -0.27
C ILE A 55 -3.27 -4.35 -0.02
N LEU A 56 -4.23 -4.69 -0.87
CA LEU A 56 -5.65 -4.46 -0.61
C LEU A 56 -6.20 -5.70 0.09
N LEU A 57 -6.42 -5.60 1.39
CA LEU A 57 -7.00 -6.67 2.20
C LEU A 57 -8.53 -6.54 2.19
N LEU A 58 -9.23 -7.62 1.84
CA LEU A 58 -10.70 -7.64 1.71
C LEU A 58 -11.41 -8.06 3.00
N GLU A 59 -10.71 -8.74 3.92
CA GLU A 59 -11.23 -9.21 5.20
C GLU A 59 -10.40 -8.70 6.41
N THR A 60 -10.82 -9.02 7.63
CA THR A 60 -10.16 -8.58 8.88
C THR A 60 -8.71 -9.08 8.95
N ALA A 61 -7.77 -8.18 9.24
CA ALA A 61 -6.32 -8.42 9.33
C ALA A 61 -5.88 -9.28 10.54
N ASP A 62 -6.76 -10.09 11.12
CA ASP A 62 -6.43 -10.87 12.30
C ASP A 62 -5.59 -12.09 11.90
N ALA A 63 -4.28 -11.92 12.06
CA ALA A 63 -3.22 -12.92 12.09
C ALA A 63 -2.72 -13.52 10.76
N ALA A 64 -3.45 -13.46 9.65
CA ALA A 64 -3.05 -14.17 8.42
C ALA A 64 -1.74 -13.64 7.77
N TYR A 65 -1.47 -12.34 7.88
CA TYR A 65 -0.37 -11.70 7.15
C TYR A 65 0.57 -10.90 8.05
N PRO A 66 1.66 -11.52 8.54
CA PRO A 66 2.64 -10.85 9.40
C PRO A 66 3.21 -9.56 8.80
N PHE A 67 3.36 -9.50 7.47
CA PHE A 67 3.88 -8.33 6.75
C PHE A 67 2.94 -7.09 6.79
N ILE A 68 1.67 -7.26 7.15
CA ILE A 68 0.71 -6.15 7.27
C ILE A 68 0.87 -5.41 8.60
N ARG A 69 1.41 -6.05 9.64
CA ARG A 69 1.49 -5.48 11.00
C ARG A 69 2.28 -4.18 11.07
N GLU A 70 3.31 -4.07 10.26
CA GLU A 70 4.17 -2.88 10.19
C GLU A 70 3.90 -2.03 8.94
N ALA A 71 2.91 -2.42 8.14
CA ALA A 71 2.54 -1.72 6.92
C ALA A 71 1.76 -0.45 7.26
N LYS A 72 1.96 0.58 6.44
CA LYS A 72 1.22 1.84 6.55
C LYS A 72 -0.21 1.64 6.05
N TYR A 73 -1.17 1.67 6.96
CA TYR A 73 -2.58 1.61 6.60
C TYR A 73 -3.04 2.94 5.98
N ARG A 74 -3.60 2.88 4.76
CA ARG A 74 -4.21 3.99 4.03
C ARG A 74 -3.41 5.31 4.09
N PRO A 75 -2.17 5.36 3.58
CA PRO A 75 -1.40 6.61 3.59
C PRO A 75 -2.16 7.71 2.83
N ALA A 76 -2.22 8.93 3.37
CA ALA A 76 -2.81 10.08 2.67
C ALA A 76 -1.91 10.61 1.55
N ARG A 77 -0.60 10.51 1.75
CA ARG A 77 0.40 11.01 0.83
C ARG A 77 1.62 10.13 0.88
N ILE A 78 2.19 9.83 -0.28
CA ILE A 78 3.50 9.24 -0.44
C ILE A 78 4.43 10.32 -0.98
N VAL A 79 5.33 10.82 -0.14
CA VAL A 79 6.38 11.76 -0.51
C VAL A 79 7.59 10.98 -1.00
N ILE A 80 8.10 11.35 -2.16
CA ILE A 80 9.16 10.62 -2.85
C ILE A 80 10.33 11.57 -3.06
N ALA A 81 11.43 11.33 -2.35
CA ALA A 81 12.65 12.10 -2.47
C ALA A 81 13.64 11.44 -3.45
N TYR A 82 14.09 12.22 -4.41
CA TYR A 82 15.21 11.94 -5.31
C TYR A 82 16.41 12.83 -4.93
N PRO A 83 17.63 12.56 -5.44
CA PRO A 83 18.77 13.43 -5.17
C PRO A 83 18.57 14.91 -5.59
N SER A 84 17.78 15.16 -6.63
CA SER A 84 17.60 16.51 -7.22
C SER A 84 16.18 17.06 -7.14
N SER A 85 15.20 16.29 -6.67
CA SER A 85 13.78 16.70 -6.66
C SER A 85 12.96 15.93 -5.63
N THR A 86 11.78 16.47 -5.32
CA THR A 86 10.78 15.80 -4.50
C THR A 86 9.47 15.76 -5.25
N ASN A 87 8.92 14.56 -5.43
CA ASN A 87 7.59 14.33 -5.99
C ASN A 87 6.66 13.79 -4.90
N TRP A 88 5.35 13.83 -5.13
CA TRP A 88 4.40 13.19 -4.22
C TRP A 88 3.21 12.60 -4.96
N ILE A 89 2.66 11.54 -4.38
CA ILE A 89 1.38 10.96 -4.78
C ILE A 89 0.40 11.20 -3.63
N THR A 90 -0.71 11.87 -3.91
CA THR A 90 -1.76 12.10 -2.92
C THR A 90 -2.89 11.09 -3.13
N MET A 91 -3.31 10.46 -2.04
CA MET A 91 -4.42 9.52 -2.01
C MET A 91 -5.53 10.14 -1.16
N SER A 92 -6.67 10.41 -1.79
CA SER A 92 -7.85 10.89 -1.06
C SER A 92 -8.61 9.70 -0.49
N TRP A 93 -8.95 9.81 0.78
CA TRP A 93 -9.71 8.81 1.51
C TRP A 93 -10.97 9.48 2.06
N GLU A 94 -12.13 9.18 1.49
CA GLU A 94 -13.43 9.59 2.05
C GLU A 94 -13.87 8.66 3.19
N ASP A 95 -13.29 8.77 4.40
CA ASP A 95 -13.79 8.07 5.62
C ASP A 95 -13.90 8.99 6.85
N GLY A 96 -13.69 10.30 6.66
CA GLY A 96 -13.68 11.24 7.77
C GLY A 96 -12.56 11.00 8.78
N ARG A 97 -11.54 10.20 8.46
CA ARG A 97 -10.36 9.98 9.31
C ARG A 97 -9.17 10.77 8.78
N ALA A 98 -8.33 11.24 9.71
CA ALA A 98 -7.01 11.75 9.36
C ALA A 98 -6.09 10.58 9.03
N HIS A 99 -5.36 10.68 7.93
CA HIS A 99 -4.41 9.68 7.48
C HIS A 99 -3.01 10.26 7.49
N GLU A 100 -2.04 9.46 7.89
CA GLU A 100 -0.65 9.89 7.99
C GLU A 100 0.05 9.88 6.63
N GLU A 101 1.05 10.74 6.49
CA GLU A 101 1.95 10.74 5.34
C GLU A 101 3.00 9.62 5.47
N LEU A 102 3.49 9.16 4.32
CA LEU A 102 4.59 8.21 4.16
C LEU A 102 5.69 8.89 3.34
N THR A 103 6.94 8.86 3.79
CA THR A 103 8.08 9.47 3.08
C THR A 103 9.08 8.41 2.68
N LEU A 104 9.48 8.38 1.41
CA LEU A 104 10.39 7.40 0.81
C LEU A 104 11.58 8.08 0.14
N ARG A 105 12.71 7.36 0.02
CA ARG A 105 13.92 7.85 -0.64
C ARG A 105 14.35 6.88 -1.76
N PHE A 106 14.49 7.38 -2.98
CA PHE A 106 15.00 6.57 -4.09
C PHE A 106 16.52 6.48 -4.08
N VAL A 107 17.02 5.26 -4.29
CA VAL A 107 18.47 5.00 -4.33
C VAL A 107 19.09 5.48 -5.65
N ARG A 108 18.38 5.34 -6.77
CA ARG A 108 18.87 5.64 -8.14
C ARG A 108 17.70 6.02 -9.09
N PRO A 109 17.88 6.96 -10.03
CA PRO A 109 16.89 7.24 -11.08
C PRO A 109 16.84 6.11 -12.13
N LEU A 110 15.70 5.97 -12.81
CA LEU A 110 15.59 5.15 -14.03
C LEU A 110 16.44 5.80 -15.13
N THR A 111 17.48 5.09 -15.57
CA THR A 111 18.20 5.34 -16.83
C THR A 111 17.46 4.74 -18.00
#